data_AF-A0AAV6AG46-F1
#
_entry.id   AF-A0AAV6AG46-F1
#
_cell.length_a   1.000
_cell.length_b   1.000
_cell.length_c   1.000
_cell.angle_alpha   90.00
_cell.angle_beta   90.00
_cell.angle_gamma   90.00
#
_symmetry.space_group_name_H-M   'P 1'
#
loop_
_entity.id
_entity.type
_entity.pdbx_description
1 polymer ?
#
loop_
_entity_poly.entity_id
_entity_poly.type
_entity_poly.pdbx_seq_one_letter_code
_entity_poly.pdbx_strand_id
1 'polypeptide(L)'
;YFGVEGLPRGLVNIPLEYFERAIRWMRAQPWLGDRLLAVSGPSRGGELALLLGATFPDINAVIAWVPSGVVFWPLGEPEPGDRRPPAAWTYRGQPLPYLQENNSASGPLPVPEPGKPVAYTPFYRSCLRDARAVERATIPVEKTRGPILLVSGTDDQMWPSSDLADIALRRLRAHRHPFPHRHLKYEGAGHLIFVPYAPTSVRDIGLPGEGLAGYLYHQGGSTKVDAEAGIDAWRHSLEFLEEAVAEHEQARSSRFGSSGSAR
;
A
#
# COMPACT_ATOMS: atom_id res chain seq x y z
N TYR A 1 10.95 -3.11 7.25
CA TYR A 1 11.44 -4.10 6.26
C TYR A 1 12.67 -3.61 5.50
N PHE A 2 13.05 -2.34 5.60
CA PHE A 2 14.35 -1.76 5.23
C PHE A 2 14.64 -0.55 6.14
N GLY A 3 15.82 0.07 6.04
CA GLY A 3 16.16 1.34 6.69
C GLY A 3 16.33 1.27 8.21
N VAL A 4 16.49 0.06 8.76
CA VAL A 4 16.70 -0.21 10.18
C VAL A 4 17.88 -1.16 10.32
N GLU A 5 18.64 -1.05 11.41
CA GLU A 5 19.78 -1.94 11.69
C GLU A 5 19.41 -3.42 11.53
N GLY A 6 20.26 -4.16 10.82
CA GLY A 6 20.03 -5.59 10.51
C GLY A 6 19.05 -5.87 9.36
N LEU A 7 18.46 -4.84 8.75
CA LEU A 7 17.63 -4.94 7.53
C LEU A 7 18.34 -4.25 6.35
N PRO A 8 17.87 -4.47 5.11
CA PRO A 8 18.40 -3.78 3.94
C PRO A 8 18.36 -2.26 4.09
N ARG A 9 19.33 -1.54 3.52
CA ARG A 9 19.45 -0.07 3.61
C ARG A 9 18.35 0.65 2.84
N GLY A 10 18.05 0.17 1.63
CA GLY A 10 16.97 0.67 0.78
C GLY A 10 15.83 -0.33 0.60
N LEU A 11 14.71 0.16 0.08
CA LEU A 11 13.65 -0.65 -0.52
C LEU A 11 14.13 -1.12 -1.90
N VAL A 12 15.07 -2.05 -1.90
CA VAL A 12 15.65 -2.65 -3.11
C VAL A 12 15.68 -4.16 -2.97
N ASN A 13 15.05 -4.83 -3.93
CA ASN A 13 14.95 -6.28 -4.06
C ASN A 13 14.42 -6.97 -2.78
N ILE A 14 13.46 -6.35 -2.10
CA ILE A 14 12.89 -6.88 -0.86
C ILE A 14 12.00 -8.09 -1.20
N PRO A 15 12.30 -9.30 -0.71
CA PRO A 15 11.53 -10.50 -1.03
C PRO A 15 10.20 -10.49 -0.29
N LEU A 16 9.09 -10.75 -0.99
CA LEU A 16 7.78 -10.88 -0.35
C LEU A 16 7.76 -12.06 0.67
N GLU A 17 8.64 -13.05 0.49
CA GLU A 17 8.88 -14.15 1.43
C GLU A 17 9.34 -13.66 2.82
N TYR A 18 9.94 -12.47 2.92
CA TYR A 18 10.23 -11.85 4.21
C TYR A 18 8.93 -11.70 5.04
N PHE A 19 7.87 -11.21 4.41
CA PHE A 19 6.56 -11.00 5.03
C PHE A 19 5.78 -12.31 5.16
N GLU A 20 5.95 -13.25 4.23
CA GLU A 20 5.37 -14.59 4.36
C GLU A 20 5.79 -15.26 5.68
N ARG A 21 7.05 -15.11 6.09
CA ARG A 21 7.52 -15.60 7.39
C ARG A 21 6.78 -14.94 8.56
N ALA A 22 6.54 -13.63 8.50
CA ALA A 22 5.78 -12.91 9.52
C ALA A 22 4.31 -13.36 9.56
N ILE A 23 3.69 -13.55 8.39
CA ILE A 23 2.31 -14.06 8.25
C ILE A 23 2.21 -15.47 8.84
N ARG A 24 3.14 -16.38 8.51
CA ARG A 24 3.17 -17.74 9.07
C ARG A 24 3.39 -17.72 10.58
N TRP A 25 4.26 -16.84 11.08
CA TRP A 25 4.46 -16.67 12.52
C TRP A 25 3.17 -16.20 13.21
N MET A 26 2.48 -15.20 12.66
CA MET A 26 1.19 -14.72 13.17
C MET A 26 0.16 -15.86 13.21
N ARG A 27 0.05 -16.65 12.14
CA ARG A 27 -0.86 -17.80 12.06
C ARG A 27 -0.57 -18.90 13.08
N ALA A 28 0.70 -19.07 13.46
CA ALA A 28 1.10 -20.04 14.47
C ALA A 28 0.76 -19.61 15.91
N GLN A 29 0.35 -18.36 16.13
CA GLN A 29 0.05 -17.87 17.47
C GLN A 29 -1.32 -18.38 17.97
N PRO A 30 -1.42 -18.93 19.19
CA PRO A 30 -2.68 -19.45 19.73
C PRO A 30 -3.81 -18.41 19.81
N TRP A 31 -3.46 -17.13 19.98
CA TRP A 31 -4.43 -16.03 20.08
C TRP A 31 -4.96 -15.56 18.72
N LEU A 32 -4.29 -15.90 17.62
CA LEU A 32 -4.78 -15.64 16.26
C LEU A 32 -5.34 -16.91 15.63
N GLY A 33 -4.51 -17.92 15.46
CA GLY A 33 -4.82 -19.14 14.71
C GLY A 33 -5.47 -18.82 13.36
N ASP A 34 -6.74 -19.19 13.26
CA ASP A 34 -7.57 -19.09 12.07
C ASP A 34 -8.61 -17.95 12.12
N ARG A 35 -8.50 -17.06 13.11
CA ARG A 35 -9.22 -15.76 13.16
C ARG A 35 -8.77 -14.84 12.02
N LEU A 36 -9.45 -13.72 11.84
CA LEU A 36 -9.14 -12.76 10.79
C LEU A 36 -7.70 -12.24 10.95
N LEU A 37 -6.90 -12.34 9.88
CA LEU A 37 -5.61 -11.63 9.78
C LEU A 37 -5.73 -10.53 8.72
N ALA A 38 -5.79 -9.28 9.18
CA ALA A 38 -5.75 -8.10 8.31
C ALA A 38 -4.31 -7.60 8.13
N VAL A 39 -4.03 -7.01 6.97
CA VAL A 39 -2.80 -6.23 6.74
C VAL A 39 -3.18 -4.78 6.51
N SER A 40 -2.43 -3.87 7.12
CA SER A 40 -2.63 -2.42 6.99
C SER A 40 -1.30 -1.72 6.76
N GLY A 41 -1.27 -0.71 5.90
CA GLY A 41 -0.05 0.05 5.66
C GLY A 41 -0.27 1.37 4.95
N PRO A 42 0.52 2.41 5.29
CA PRO A 42 0.53 3.69 4.60
C PRO A 42 1.58 3.78 3.48
N SER A 43 1.30 4.56 2.43
CA SER A 43 2.26 4.93 1.38
C SER A 43 2.86 3.71 0.68
N ARG A 44 4.19 3.55 0.63
CA ARG A 44 4.85 2.29 0.17
C ARG A 44 4.39 1.06 0.95
N GLY A 45 4.00 1.23 2.22
CA GLY A 45 3.34 0.19 3.01
C GLY A 45 1.91 -0.13 2.54
N GLY A 46 1.19 0.81 1.94
CA GLY A 46 -0.12 0.58 1.33
C GLY A 46 -0.01 -0.16 -0.01
N GLU A 47 0.97 0.19 -0.84
CA GLU A 47 1.39 -0.61 -2.01
C GLU A 47 1.71 -2.06 -1.59
N LEU A 48 2.53 -2.21 -0.53
CA LEU A 48 2.86 -3.52 0.04
C LEU A 48 1.62 -4.25 0.58
N ALA A 49 0.73 -3.59 1.31
CA ALA A 49 -0.47 -4.21 1.87
C ALA A 49 -1.33 -4.84 0.76
N LEU A 50 -1.50 -4.14 -0.37
CA LEU A 50 -2.19 -4.65 -1.55
C LEU A 50 -1.44 -5.83 -2.19
N LEU A 51 -0.11 -5.75 -2.32
CA LEU A 51 0.72 -6.86 -2.80
C LEU A 51 0.58 -8.10 -1.93
N LEU A 52 0.66 -7.94 -0.60
CA LEU A 52 0.57 -9.05 0.35
C LEU A 52 -0.82 -9.69 0.30
N GLY A 53 -1.89 -8.89 0.28
CA GLY A 53 -3.26 -9.38 0.14
C GLY A 53 -3.49 -10.18 -1.15
N ALA A 54 -2.93 -9.71 -2.27
CA ALA A 54 -3.03 -10.38 -3.57
C ALA A 54 -2.16 -11.66 -3.69
N THR A 55 -1.12 -11.78 -2.86
CA THR A 55 -0.09 -12.83 -2.97
C THR A 55 -0.32 -13.96 -1.97
N PHE A 56 -0.67 -13.63 -0.72
CA PHE A 56 -0.72 -14.59 0.38
C PHE A 56 -2.18 -14.85 0.82
N PRO A 57 -2.70 -16.06 0.60
CA PRO A 57 -4.11 -16.39 0.90
C PRO A 57 -4.43 -16.38 2.41
N ASP A 58 -3.40 -16.37 3.26
CA ASP A 58 -3.51 -16.23 4.71
C ASP A 58 -3.86 -14.79 5.15
N ILE A 59 -3.89 -13.81 4.26
CA ILE A 59 -4.40 -12.47 4.56
C ILE A 59 -5.89 -12.42 4.18
N ASN A 60 -6.73 -12.02 5.13
CA ASN A 60 -8.19 -12.03 4.99
C ASN A 60 -8.80 -10.64 4.85
N ALA A 61 -8.04 -9.57 5.04
CA ALA A 61 -8.52 -8.21 4.83
C ALA A 61 -7.34 -7.27 4.57
N VAL A 62 -7.56 -6.22 3.79
CA VAL A 62 -6.53 -5.21 3.46
C VAL A 62 -7.05 -3.81 3.74
N ILE A 63 -6.26 -2.99 4.44
CA ILE A 63 -6.47 -1.55 4.58
C ILE A 63 -5.25 -0.83 4.03
N ALA A 64 -5.41 -0.06 2.95
CA ALA A 64 -4.31 0.59 2.27
C ALA A 64 -4.48 2.12 2.34
N TRP A 65 -3.57 2.79 3.04
CA TRP A 65 -3.62 4.23 3.29
C TRP A 65 -2.71 4.99 2.33
N VAL A 66 -3.24 6.04 1.69
CA VAL A 66 -2.64 6.76 0.56
C VAL A 66 -1.84 5.82 -0.35
N PRO A 67 -2.46 4.73 -0.83
CA PRO A 67 -1.72 3.59 -1.37
C PRO A 67 -1.34 3.80 -2.83
N SER A 68 -0.64 2.80 -3.37
CA SER A 68 -0.51 2.63 -4.82
C SER A 68 -1.13 1.33 -5.30
N GLY A 69 -2.02 1.40 -6.29
CA GLY A 69 -2.54 0.23 -7.01
C GLY A 69 -1.58 -0.34 -8.07
N VAL A 70 -0.43 0.31 -8.28
CA VAL A 70 0.66 -0.15 -9.16
C VAL A 70 1.95 -0.27 -8.36
N VAL A 71 2.85 -1.16 -8.77
CA VAL A 71 4.17 -1.28 -8.16
C VAL A 71 5.08 -0.18 -8.68
N PHE A 72 5.82 0.47 -7.77
CA PHE A 72 6.82 1.48 -8.13
C PHE A 72 8.25 0.95 -8.01
N TRP A 73 9.17 1.69 -8.63
CA TRP A 73 10.61 1.41 -8.58
C TRP A 73 11.18 1.27 -7.15
N PRO A 74 12.42 0.77 -7.02
CA PRO A 74 13.14 0.76 -5.75
C PRO A 74 13.39 2.15 -5.18
N LEU A 75 13.57 2.22 -3.86
CA LEU A 75 13.84 3.48 -3.14
C LEU A 75 15.08 3.33 -2.25
N GLY A 76 16.02 4.26 -2.39
CA GLY A 76 17.32 4.20 -1.71
C GLY A 76 18.33 3.30 -2.42
N GLU A 77 19.44 3.01 -1.75
CA GLU A 77 20.57 2.28 -2.32
C GLU A 77 20.42 0.75 -2.17
N PRO A 78 20.91 -0.04 -3.13
CA PRO A 78 21.05 -1.48 -2.99
C PRO A 78 22.10 -1.84 -1.94
N GLU A 79 22.06 -3.09 -1.45
CA GLU A 79 23.14 -3.61 -0.60
C GLU A 79 24.48 -3.66 -1.36
N PRO A 80 25.62 -3.39 -0.69
CA PRO A 80 26.94 -3.52 -1.31
C PRO A 80 27.14 -4.89 -1.96
N GLY A 81 27.39 -4.88 -3.27
CA GLY A 81 27.62 -6.10 -4.05
C GLY A 81 26.36 -6.76 -4.62
N ASP A 82 25.16 -6.21 -4.39
CA ASP A 82 23.95 -6.67 -5.10
C ASP A 82 24.04 -6.30 -6.59
N ARG A 83 24.02 -7.32 -7.45
CA ARG A 83 24.11 -7.18 -8.92
C ARG A 83 22.81 -7.49 -9.63
N ARG A 84 21.73 -7.75 -8.89
CA ARG A 84 20.41 -8.04 -9.48
C ARG A 84 19.85 -6.77 -10.14
N PRO A 85 19.06 -6.89 -11.21
CA PRO A 85 18.27 -5.77 -11.71
C PRO A 85 17.44 -5.16 -10.57
N PRO A 86 17.51 -3.84 -10.34
CA PRO A 86 16.90 -3.24 -9.17
C PRO A 86 15.37 -3.17 -9.35
N ALA A 87 14.65 -3.80 -8.42
CA ALA A 87 13.20 -3.66 -8.24
C ALA A 87 12.91 -3.30 -6.78
N ALA A 88 11.74 -2.77 -6.46
CA ALA A 88 11.36 -2.58 -5.05
C ALA A 88 11.13 -3.94 -4.37
N TRP A 89 10.36 -4.79 -5.03
CA TRP A 89 9.89 -6.07 -4.52
C TRP A 89 10.33 -7.21 -5.43
N THR A 90 10.60 -8.35 -4.81
CA THR A 90 10.79 -9.62 -5.52
C THR A 90 9.82 -10.66 -4.98
N TYR A 91 9.44 -11.61 -5.82
CA TYR A 91 8.70 -12.80 -5.41
C TYR A 91 9.24 -14.02 -6.15
N ARG A 92 9.56 -15.08 -5.39
CA ARG A 92 10.19 -16.31 -5.88
C ARG A 92 11.48 -16.04 -6.65
N GLY A 93 12.27 -15.09 -6.14
CA GLY A 93 13.54 -14.65 -6.73
C GLY A 93 13.41 -13.82 -8.00
N GLN A 94 12.19 -13.49 -8.45
CA GLN A 94 11.95 -12.66 -9.64
C GLN A 94 11.55 -11.24 -9.23
N PRO A 95 12.07 -10.19 -9.90
CA PRO A 95 11.62 -8.82 -9.69
C PRO A 95 10.15 -8.67 -10.10
N LEU A 96 9.35 -7.95 -9.31
CA LEU A 96 8.01 -7.57 -9.73
C LEU A 96 8.10 -6.44 -10.76
N PRO A 97 7.29 -6.47 -11.85
CA PRO A 97 7.21 -5.38 -12.80
C PRO A 97 6.79 -4.10 -12.08
N TYR A 98 7.43 -2.98 -12.40
CA TYR A 98 7.13 -1.69 -11.80
C TYR A 98 6.89 -0.62 -12.86
N LEU A 99 6.17 0.44 -12.49
CA LEU A 99 5.59 1.39 -13.44
C LEU A 99 6.61 2.05 -14.34
N GLN A 100 7.80 2.37 -13.83
CA GLN A 100 8.83 3.11 -14.58
C GLN A 100 9.65 2.24 -15.54
N GLU A 101 9.53 0.90 -15.44
CA GLU A 101 10.21 0.00 -16.36
C GLU A 101 9.64 0.17 -17.78
N ASN A 102 10.51 0.53 -18.74
CA ASN A 102 10.14 0.77 -20.15
C ASN A 102 8.94 1.73 -20.32
N ASN A 103 8.84 2.74 -19.46
CA ASN A 103 7.75 3.70 -19.49
C ASN A 103 8.09 4.89 -20.39
N SER A 104 7.39 5.00 -21.52
CA SER A 104 7.64 6.04 -22.52
C SER A 104 7.14 7.43 -22.10
N ALA A 105 6.26 7.49 -21.11
CA ALA A 105 5.63 8.73 -20.66
C ALA A 105 6.26 9.32 -19.39
N SER A 106 7.28 8.65 -18.83
CA SER A 106 7.99 9.12 -17.64
C SER A 106 8.63 10.49 -17.92
N GLY A 107 8.09 11.51 -17.27
CA GLY A 107 8.68 12.85 -17.26
C GLY A 107 9.98 12.89 -16.47
N PRO A 108 10.64 14.04 -16.42
CA PRO A 108 11.84 14.21 -15.62
C PRO A 108 11.52 14.05 -14.14
N LEU A 109 12.37 13.31 -13.44
CA LEU A 109 12.39 13.29 -11.98
C LEU A 109 12.60 14.72 -11.45
N PRO A 110 11.83 15.17 -10.45
CA PRO A 110 12.08 16.47 -9.86
C PRO A 110 13.43 16.44 -9.14
N VAL A 111 14.21 17.50 -9.28
CA VAL A 111 15.50 17.64 -8.59
C VAL A 111 15.24 18.37 -7.28
N PRO A 112 15.36 17.70 -6.13
CA PRO A 112 15.14 18.35 -4.85
C PRO A 112 16.29 19.33 -4.54
N GLU A 113 15.94 20.52 -4.06
CA GLU A 113 16.90 21.54 -3.65
C GLU A 113 16.88 21.68 -2.11
N PRO A 114 18.05 21.83 -1.45
CA PRO A 114 18.08 22.03 0.00
C PRO A 114 17.20 23.20 0.46
N GLY A 115 16.33 22.94 1.42
CA GLY A 115 15.41 23.94 2.00
C GLY A 115 14.20 24.31 1.13
N LYS A 116 14.06 23.76 -0.07
CA LYS A 116 12.87 23.95 -0.91
C LYS A 116 12.02 22.67 -0.95
N PRO A 117 10.76 22.72 -0.49
CA PRO A 117 9.87 21.58 -0.61
C PRO A 117 9.62 21.20 -2.07
N VAL A 118 9.62 19.89 -2.34
CA VAL A 118 9.36 19.33 -3.68
C VAL A 118 8.10 18.47 -3.68
N ALA A 119 7.26 18.65 -4.71
CA ALA A 119 6.12 17.79 -4.99
C ALA A 119 6.49 16.77 -6.07
N TYR A 120 6.19 15.49 -5.81
CA TYR A 120 6.48 14.38 -6.73
C TYR A 120 5.25 13.94 -7.54
N THR A 121 4.06 14.36 -7.15
CA THR A 121 2.81 14.02 -7.84
C THR A 121 2.82 14.31 -9.34
N PRO A 122 3.31 15.45 -9.85
CA PRO A 122 3.40 15.69 -11.29
C PRO A 122 4.25 14.65 -12.03
N PHE A 123 5.37 14.23 -11.43
CA PHE A 123 6.22 13.18 -11.98
C PHE A 123 5.48 11.85 -12.03
N TYR A 124 4.89 11.40 -10.92
CA TYR A 124 4.15 10.14 -10.91
C TYR A 124 2.95 10.13 -11.87
N ARG A 125 2.22 11.25 -11.98
CA ARG A 125 1.13 11.40 -12.97
C ARG A 125 1.61 11.30 -14.41
N SER A 126 2.84 11.72 -14.72
CA SER A 126 3.40 11.55 -16.07
C SER A 126 3.56 10.07 -16.42
N CYS A 127 4.08 9.26 -15.49
CA CYS A 127 4.25 7.81 -15.67
C CYS A 127 2.91 7.08 -15.91
N LEU A 128 1.82 7.56 -15.31
CA LEU A 128 0.48 6.97 -15.46
C LEU A 128 -0.13 7.16 -16.86
N ARG A 129 0.47 7.98 -17.74
CA ARG A 129 -0.02 8.19 -19.11
C ARG A 129 0.30 7.02 -20.05
N ASP A 130 1.29 6.19 -19.71
CA ASP A 130 1.60 4.97 -20.44
C ASP A 130 0.71 3.82 -19.95
N ALA A 131 -0.42 3.61 -20.62
CA ALA A 131 -1.39 2.57 -20.24
C ALA A 131 -0.80 1.15 -20.23
N ARG A 132 0.20 0.86 -21.08
CA ARG A 132 0.86 -0.46 -21.12
C ARG A 132 1.75 -0.66 -19.91
N ALA A 133 2.47 0.38 -19.49
CA ALA A 133 3.26 0.34 -18.27
C ALA A 133 2.37 0.25 -17.02
N VAL A 134 1.25 0.98 -16.99
CA VAL A 134 0.26 0.88 -15.91
C VAL A 134 -0.29 -0.54 -15.80
N GLU A 135 -0.78 -1.14 -16.88
CA GLU A 135 -1.34 -2.51 -16.83
C GLU A 135 -0.29 -3.52 -16.35
N ARG A 136 0.95 -3.45 -16.88
CA ARG A 136 2.05 -4.34 -16.47
C ARG A 136 2.38 -4.25 -14.98
N ALA A 137 2.38 -3.04 -14.42
CA ALA A 137 2.75 -2.80 -13.03
C ALA A 137 1.56 -2.86 -12.06
N THR A 138 0.33 -3.02 -12.55
CA THR A 138 -0.86 -3.05 -11.71
C THR A 138 -0.85 -4.27 -10.79
N ILE A 139 -1.06 -4.02 -9.50
CA ILE A 139 -1.13 -5.08 -8.49
C ILE A 139 -2.38 -5.91 -8.73
N PRO A 140 -2.31 -7.26 -8.75
CA PRO A 140 -3.45 -8.12 -9.02
C PRO A 140 -4.39 -8.26 -7.81
N VAL A 141 -4.91 -7.13 -7.32
CA VAL A 141 -5.76 -7.00 -6.13
C VAL A 141 -7.03 -7.86 -6.17
N GLU A 142 -7.51 -8.22 -7.37
CA GLU A 142 -8.62 -9.15 -7.57
C GLU A 142 -8.38 -10.54 -6.97
N LYS A 143 -7.11 -10.92 -6.76
CA LYS A 143 -6.71 -12.19 -6.17
C LYS A 143 -6.78 -12.23 -4.64
N THR A 144 -7.01 -11.08 -4.00
CA THR A 144 -7.18 -10.99 -2.55
C THR A 144 -8.34 -11.88 -2.10
N ARG A 145 -8.23 -12.52 -0.94
CA ARG A 145 -9.27 -13.42 -0.41
C ARG A 145 -10.06 -12.79 0.74
N GLY A 146 -10.48 -11.56 0.55
CA GLY A 146 -11.22 -10.82 1.55
C GLY A 146 -11.40 -9.35 1.19
N PRO A 147 -12.08 -8.59 2.06
CA PRO A 147 -12.44 -7.22 1.77
C PRO A 147 -11.23 -6.27 1.73
N ILE A 148 -11.39 -5.16 1.01
CA ILE A 148 -10.34 -4.15 0.80
C ILE A 148 -10.88 -2.74 1.09
N LEU A 149 -10.21 -2.00 1.98
CA LEU A 149 -10.44 -0.59 2.22
C LEU A 149 -9.26 0.23 1.67
N LEU A 150 -9.55 1.18 0.79
CA LEU A 150 -8.58 2.15 0.28
C LEU A 150 -8.90 3.52 0.87
N VAL A 151 -7.87 4.25 1.31
CA VAL A 151 -8.00 5.61 1.84
C VAL A 151 -7.03 6.51 1.08
N SER A 152 -7.48 7.65 0.53
CA SER A 152 -6.60 8.56 -0.22
C SER A 152 -7.01 10.02 -0.14
N GLY A 153 -6.04 10.91 -0.33
CA GLY A 153 -6.26 12.34 -0.55
C GLY A 153 -6.17 12.72 -2.02
N THR A 154 -7.01 13.66 -2.47
CA THR A 154 -7.00 14.16 -3.87
C THR A 154 -5.89 15.16 -4.15
N ASP A 155 -5.36 15.79 -3.11
CA ASP A 155 -4.25 16.74 -3.16
C ASP A 155 -2.98 16.16 -2.52
N ASP A 156 -2.78 14.84 -2.60
CA ASP A 156 -1.53 14.21 -2.19
C ASP A 156 -0.40 14.64 -3.14
N GLN A 157 0.64 15.27 -2.60
CA GLN A 157 1.78 15.80 -3.37
C GLN A 157 3.04 14.91 -3.28
N MET A 158 3.01 13.86 -2.45
CA MET A 158 4.02 12.80 -2.43
C MET A 158 3.86 11.90 -3.66
N TRP A 159 2.62 11.50 -3.94
CA TRP A 159 2.23 10.78 -5.15
C TRP A 159 0.70 10.90 -5.35
N PRO A 160 0.14 10.64 -6.54
CA PRO A 160 -1.29 10.79 -6.77
C PRO A 160 -2.10 9.63 -6.16
N SER A 161 -2.13 9.49 -4.84
CA SER A 161 -2.73 8.34 -4.15
C SER A 161 -4.19 8.08 -4.52
N SER A 162 -4.97 9.13 -4.78
CA SER A 162 -6.33 9.01 -5.32
C SER A 162 -6.37 8.32 -6.69
N ASP A 163 -5.54 8.75 -7.63
CA ASP A 163 -5.49 8.18 -8.99
C ASP A 163 -5.00 6.72 -8.94
N LEU A 164 -4.06 6.44 -8.03
CA LEU A 164 -3.49 5.12 -7.84
C LEU A 164 -4.46 4.14 -7.15
N ALA A 165 -5.22 4.60 -6.16
CA ALA A 165 -6.29 3.83 -5.55
C ALA A 165 -7.42 3.53 -6.55
N ASP A 166 -7.75 4.48 -7.43
CA ASP A 166 -8.74 4.28 -8.50
C ASP A 166 -8.31 3.18 -9.50
N ILE A 167 -7.01 2.96 -9.72
CA ILE A 167 -6.51 1.82 -10.52
C ILE A 167 -6.87 0.48 -9.86
N ALA A 168 -6.58 0.33 -8.56
CA ALA A 168 -6.92 -0.88 -7.81
C ALA A 168 -8.43 -1.11 -7.79
N LEU A 169 -9.22 -0.07 -7.51
CA LEU A 169 -10.67 -0.14 -7.46
C LEU A 169 -11.29 -0.55 -8.80
N ARG A 170 -10.80 0.02 -9.92
CA ARG A 170 -11.24 -0.38 -11.27
C ARG A 170 -10.92 -1.84 -11.56
N ARG A 171 -9.75 -2.33 -11.14
CA ARG A 171 -9.36 -3.73 -11.33
C ARG A 171 -10.25 -4.69 -10.57
N LEU A 172 -10.59 -4.39 -9.31
CA LEU A 172 -11.53 -5.16 -8.50
C LEU A 172 -12.90 -5.26 -9.18
N ARG A 173 -13.43 -4.14 -9.68
CA ARG A 173 -14.71 -4.09 -10.40
C ARG A 173 -14.67 -4.87 -11.70
N ALA A 174 -13.62 -4.69 -12.51
CA ALA A 174 -13.46 -5.38 -13.80
C ALA A 174 -13.42 -6.91 -13.66
N HIS A 175 -12.86 -7.41 -12.56
CA HIS A 175 -12.78 -8.84 -12.26
C HIS A 175 -13.91 -9.36 -11.37
N ARG A 176 -14.92 -8.52 -11.08
CA ARG A 176 -16.08 -8.87 -10.23
C ARG A 176 -15.65 -9.48 -8.89
N HIS A 177 -14.68 -8.82 -8.25
CA HIS A 177 -14.15 -9.29 -6.97
C HIS A 177 -15.30 -9.51 -5.96
N PRO A 178 -15.40 -10.70 -5.33
CA PRO A 178 -16.61 -11.11 -4.62
C PRO A 178 -16.72 -10.54 -3.20
N PHE A 179 -15.66 -9.94 -2.66
CA PHE A 179 -15.64 -9.39 -1.32
C PHE A 179 -15.92 -7.87 -1.33
N PRO A 180 -16.44 -7.32 -0.22
CA PRO A 180 -16.65 -5.89 -0.06
C PRO A 180 -15.37 -5.09 -0.35
N HIS A 181 -15.50 -3.99 -1.08
CA HIS A 181 -14.38 -3.09 -1.31
C HIS A 181 -14.84 -1.64 -1.38
N ARG A 182 -14.12 -0.77 -0.68
CA ARG A 182 -14.47 0.65 -0.52
C ARG A 182 -13.25 1.53 -0.75
N HIS A 183 -13.48 2.73 -1.25
CA HIS A 183 -12.47 3.76 -1.42
C HIS A 183 -12.96 5.05 -0.80
N LEU A 184 -12.36 5.43 0.33
CA LEU A 184 -12.58 6.71 1.00
C LEU A 184 -11.64 7.73 0.36
N LYS A 185 -12.21 8.58 -0.49
CA LYS A 185 -11.50 9.58 -1.27
C LYS A 185 -11.80 10.96 -0.69
N TYR A 186 -10.82 11.56 -0.03
CA TYR A 186 -10.98 12.84 0.67
C TYR A 186 -10.53 14.00 -0.22
N GLU A 187 -11.49 14.85 -0.59
CA GLU A 187 -11.27 16.03 -1.41
C GLU A 187 -10.36 17.04 -0.67
N GLY A 188 -9.33 17.56 -1.34
CA GLY A 188 -8.34 18.49 -0.77
C GLY A 188 -7.42 17.90 0.31
N ALA A 189 -7.52 16.62 0.66
CA ALA A 189 -6.60 15.99 1.61
C ALA A 189 -5.26 15.64 0.94
N GLY A 190 -4.18 15.74 1.71
CA GLY A 190 -2.81 15.40 1.30
C GLY A 190 -2.40 13.99 1.72
N HIS A 191 -1.09 13.79 1.86
CA HIS A 191 -0.51 12.49 2.19
C HIS A 191 -0.69 12.08 3.67
N LEU A 192 -0.96 13.02 4.59
CA LEU A 192 -0.86 12.80 6.05
C LEU A 192 -2.11 12.23 6.72
N ILE A 193 -2.92 11.46 6.00
CA ILE A 193 -4.20 10.91 6.49
C ILE A 193 -4.06 9.50 7.08
N PHE A 194 -3.18 9.31 8.06
CA PHE A 194 -2.83 7.97 8.56
C PHE A 194 -3.48 7.58 9.90
N VAL A 195 -3.33 8.45 10.89
CA VAL A 195 -3.70 8.20 12.29
C VAL A 195 -4.42 9.44 12.79
N PRO A 196 -5.58 9.30 13.46
CA PRO A 196 -6.34 10.45 13.92
C PRO A 196 -5.53 11.25 14.95
N TYR A 197 -5.69 12.57 14.92
CA TYR A 197 -5.03 13.52 15.85
C TYR A 197 -3.49 13.59 15.75
N ALA A 198 -2.87 12.89 14.81
CA ALA A 198 -1.47 13.13 14.49
C ALA A 198 -1.28 14.59 13.98
N PRO A 199 -0.15 15.25 14.26
CA PRO A 199 0.08 16.61 13.77
C PRO A 199 0.01 16.70 12.25
N THR A 200 -0.94 17.47 11.73
CA THR A 200 -1.12 17.72 10.28
C THR A 200 -0.60 19.10 9.85
N SER A 201 -0.04 19.88 10.78
CA SER A 201 0.43 21.24 10.56
C SER A 201 1.80 21.31 9.86
N VAL A 202 2.61 20.25 9.95
CA VAL A 202 3.88 20.13 9.23
C VAL A 202 3.59 19.57 7.84
N ARG A 203 3.66 20.41 6.80
CA ARG A 203 3.33 20.02 5.42
C ARG A 203 4.53 19.66 4.55
N ASP A 204 5.73 19.96 5.05
CA ASP A 204 6.99 19.68 4.38
C ASP A 204 7.85 18.84 5.32
N ILE A 205 8.06 17.58 4.94
CA ILE A 205 8.68 16.58 5.82
C ILE A 205 10.03 16.19 5.26
N GLY A 206 11.05 16.11 6.12
CA GLY A 206 12.30 15.43 5.81
C GLY A 206 12.16 13.93 6.04
N LEU A 207 12.52 13.12 5.05
CA LEU A 207 12.46 11.66 5.16
C LEU A 207 13.83 11.09 5.57
N PRO A 208 13.88 10.18 6.55
CA PRO A 208 15.11 9.47 6.88
C PRO A 208 15.43 8.45 5.77
N GLY A 209 16.72 8.14 5.59
CA GLY A 209 17.21 7.12 4.67
C GLY A 209 18.22 7.64 3.65
N GLU A 210 19.18 6.80 3.30
CA GLU A 210 20.17 7.09 2.25
C GLU A 210 19.45 7.37 0.92
N GLY A 211 19.75 8.50 0.29
CA GLY A 211 19.10 8.98 -0.94
C GLY A 211 17.82 9.79 -0.75
N LEU A 212 17.26 9.86 0.46
CA LEU A 212 16.08 10.69 0.78
C LEU A 212 16.38 11.83 1.74
N ALA A 213 17.38 11.63 2.62
CA ALA A 213 17.77 12.58 3.64
C ALA A 213 18.27 13.91 3.06
N GLY A 214 18.03 15.01 3.79
CA GLY A 214 18.49 16.35 3.42
C GLY A 214 17.54 17.16 2.53
N TYR A 215 16.40 16.58 2.14
CA TYR A 215 15.38 17.24 1.32
C TYR A 215 14.03 17.34 2.02
N LEU A 216 13.21 18.30 1.58
CA LEU A 216 11.86 18.52 2.08
C LEU A 216 10.84 18.04 1.04
N TYR A 217 9.92 17.18 1.46
CA TYR A 217 8.90 16.61 0.60
C TYR A 217 7.54 17.22 0.94
N HIS A 218 6.92 17.87 -0.04
CA HIS A 218 5.63 18.50 0.13
C HIS A 218 4.52 17.43 0.18
N GLN A 219 3.74 17.44 1.26
CA GLN A 219 2.70 16.44 1.51
C GLN A 219 1.36 16.80 0.84
N GLY A 220 1.21 18.04 0.36
CA GLY A 220 -0.03 18.56 -0.21
C GLY A 220 -1.03 18.98 0.85
N GLY A 221 -2.32 19.02 0.54
CA GLY A 221 -3.46 19.19 1.45
C GLY A 221 -3.43 20.40 2.39
N SER A 222 -4.36 20.42 3.36
CA SER A 222 -4.38 21.45 4.42
C SER A 222 -4.50 20.83 5.81
N THR A 223 -4.01 21.55 6.83
CA THR A 223 -4.04 21.11 8.23
C THR A 223 -5.42 20.62 8.67
N LYS A 224 -6.45 21.41 8.38
CA LYS A 224 -7.83 21.10 8.79
C LYS A 224 -8.37 19.89 8.03
N VAL A 225 -8.22 19.88 6.70
CA VAL A 225 -8.77 18.81 5.86
C VAL A 225 -8.13 17.47 6.19
N ASP A 226 -6.81 17.42 6.37
CA ASP A 226 -6.13 16.17 6.73
C ASP A 226 -6.53 15.70 8.13
N ALA A 227 -6.73 16.62 9.08
CA ALA A 227 -7.16 16.26 10.44
C ALA A 227 -8.57 15.66 10.44
N GLU A 228 -9.51 16.31 9.73
CA GLU A 228 -10.89 15.82 9.59
C GLU A 228 -10.94 14.49 8.83
N ALA A 229 -10.20 14.39 7.72
CA ALA A 229 -10.08 13.16 6.94
C ALA A 229 -9.48 12.00 7.76
N GLY A 230 -8.43 12.26 8.56
CA GLY A 230 -7.81 11.26 9.42
C GLY A 230 -8.77 10.72 10.49
N ILE A 231 -9.60 11.58 11.11
CA ILE A 231 -10.61 11.17 12.09
C ILE A 231 -11.68 10.30 11.43
N ASP A 232 -12.22 10.76 10.30
CA ASP A 232 -13.28 10.06 9.58
C ASP A 232 -12.80 8.70 9.03
N ALA A 233 -11.63 8.68 8.39
CA ALA A 233 -11.05 7.47 7.82
C ALA A 233 -10.73 6.44 8.90
N TRP A 234 -10.25 6.88 10.07
CA TRP A 234 -9.98 5.99 11.19
C TRP A 234 -11.26 5.31 11.69
N ARG A 235 -12.34 6.08 11.87
CA ARG A 235 -13.64 5.53 12.24
C ARG A 235 -14.10 4.46 11.24
N HIS A 236 -14.07 4.77 9.94
CA HIS A 236 -14.44 3.81 8.91
C HIS A 236 -13.51 2.60 8.83
N SER A 237 -12.24 2.73 9.19
CA SER A 237 -11.31 1.61 9.26
C SER A 237 -11.64 0.64 10.40
N LEU A 238 -12.14 1.14 11.53
CA LEU A 238 -12.60 0.31 12.65
C LEU A 238 -13.90 -0.41 12.28
N GLU A 239 -14.87 0.31 11.70
CA GLU A 239 -16.13 -0.27 11.18
C GLU A 239 -15.83 -1.40 10.18
N PHE A 240 -14.91 -1.15 9.24
CA PHE A 240 -14.46 -2.15 8.27
C PHE A 240 -13.86 -3.41 8.92
N LEU A 241 -13.05 -3.25 9.98
CA LEU A 241 -12.47 -4.38 10.69
C LEU A 241 -13.53 -5.17 11.47
N GLU A 242 -14.48 -4.50 12.11
CA GLU A 242 -15.61 -5.14 12.79
C GLU A 242 -16.46 -5.97 11.82
N GLU A 243 -16.80 -5.39 10.67
CA GLU A 243 -17.52 -6.08 9.58
C GLU A 243 -16.72 -7.30 9.08
N ALA A 244 -15.43 -7.12 8.78
CA ALA A 244 -14.57 -8.19 8.28
C ALA A 244 -14.43 -9.34 9.29
N VAL A 245 -14.28 -9.04 10.58
CA VAL A 245 -14.24 -10.06 11.65
C VAL A 245 -15.54 -10.84 11.68
N ALA A 246 -16.69 -10.15 11.70
CA ALA A 246 -18.00 -10.79 11.75
C ALA A 246 -18.25 -11.72 10.54
N GLU A 247 -17.93 -11.26 9.32
CA GLU A 247 -18.06 -12.07 8.11
C GLU A 247 -17.14 -13.30 8.14
N HIS A 248 -15.89 -13.13 8.59
CA HIS A 248 -14.92 -14.22 8.68
C HIS A 248 -15.37 -15.28 9.71
N GLU A 249 -15.89 -14.88 10.86
CA GLU A 249 -16.41 -15.80 11.88
C GLU A 249 -17.64 -16.58 11.41
N GLN A 250 -18.54 -15.93 10.67
CA GLN A 250 -19.70 -16.59 10.05
C GLN A 250 -19.27 -17.63 8.99
N ALA A 251 -18.31 -17.26 8.13
CA ALA A 251 -17.76 -18.17 7.11
C ALA A 251 -17.04 -19.38 7.74
N ARG A 252 -16.43 -19.20 8.91
CA ARG A 252 -15.82 -20.30 9.67
C ARG A 252 -16.87 -21.22 10.27
N SER A 253 -17.87 -20.66 10.93
CA SER A 253 -18.93 -21.43 11.62
C SER A 253 -19.71 -22.30 10.63
N SER A 254 -19.99 -21.81 9.43
CA SER A 254 -20.65 -22.58 8.36
C SER A 254 -19.81 -23.75 7.83
N ARG A 255 -18.48 -23.64 7.79
CA ARG A 255 -17.57 -24.73 7.37
C ARG A 255 -17.49 -25.87 8.39
N PHE A 256 -17.57 -25.57 9.68
CA PHE A 256 -17.51 -26.56 10.76
C PHE A 256 -18.90 -27.11 11.16
N GLY A 257 -19.98 -26.40 10.85
CA GLY A 257 -21.35 -26.84 11.11
C GLY A 257 -21.89 -27.92 10.16
N SER A 258 -21.32 -28.05 8.95
CA SER A 258 -21.80 -29.02 7.95
C SER A 258 -21.24 -30.44 8.12
N SER A 259 -20.30 -30.69 9.04
CA SER A 259 -19.72 -32.00 9.31
C SER A 259 -20.43 -32.80 10.42
N GLY A 260 -21.54 -32.28 10.98
CA GLY A 260 -22.27 -32.90 12.10
C GLY A 260 -23.52 -33.70 11.74
N SER A 261 -23.82 -33.91 10.46
CA SER A 261 -25.03 -34.65 10.02
C SER A 261 -24.70 -35.70 8.96
N ALA A 262 -23.90 -36.69 9.33
CA ALA A 262 -23.93 -38.01 8.70
C ALA A 262 -24.06 -39.02 9.83
N ARG A 263 -25.23 -39.68 9.86
CA ARG A 263 -25.61 -40.73 10.81
C ARG A 263 -24.78 -41.99 10.60
#